data_AF-A0A942VEA7-F1
#
_entry.id   AF-A0A942VEA7-F1
#
_cell.length_a   1.000
_cell.length_b   1.000
_cell.length_c   1.000
_cell.angle_alpha   90.00
_cell.angle_beta   90.00
_cell.angle_gamma   90.00
#
_symmetry.space_group_name_H-M   'P 1'
#
loop_
_entity.id
_entity.type
_entity.pdbx_description
1 polymer ?
#
loop_
_entity_poly.entity_id
_entity_poly.type
_entity_poly.pdbx_seq_one_letter_code
_entity_poly.pdbx_strand_id
1 'polypeptide(L)'
;MTLFLSLALLLAFSTKALANPACAVCTVAVGASLEIARHYGVDDAVVGVWAGALLALLGYWLILWFDKKNWHFFGRDILLMVISVGSVGFMYISQIPYRPQPILVFYMDPLLFSTILGALTFIYVSKFYQWMKARNGGHAHFPFEKVVLPVGALLLLSLYFNYYPLSGGADVSSLDAAGLYDFSGDK
;
A
#
# COMPACT_ATOMS: atom_id res chain seq x y z
N MET A 1 -9.36 5.10 -24.24
CA MET A 1 -8.08 5.29 -24.96
C MET A 1 -7.42 6.63 -24.65
N THR A 2 -8.13 7.76 -24.71
CA THR A 2 -7.59 9.09 -24.36
C THR A 2 -7.12 9.22 -22.91
N LEU A 3 -7.82 8.60 -21.95
CA LEU A 3 -7.42 8.54 -20.53
C LEU A 3 -6.13 7.73 -20.27
N PHE A 4 -5.97 6.61 -20.97
CA PHE A 4 -4.73 5.80 -20.89
C PHE A 4 -3.55 6.54 -21.52
N LEU A 5 -3.80 7.30 -22.60
CA LEU A 5 -2.77 8.06 -23.31
C LEU A 5 -2.39 9.35 -22.55
N SER A 6 -3.33 10.01 -21.87
CA SER A 6 -3.04 11.13 -20.97
C SER A 6 -2.36 10.69 -19.67
N LEU A 7 -2.72 9.52 -19.11
CA LEU A 7 -2.02 8.91 -17.98
C LEU A 7 -0.59 8.52 -18.36
N ALA A 8 -0.39 7.92 -19.54
CA ALA A 8 0.94 7.62 -20.08
C ALA A 8 1.77 8.90 -20.36
N LEU A 9 1.12 9.98 -20.78
CA LEU A 9 1.78 11.27 -21.03
C LEU A 9 2.14 12.01 -19.72
N LEU A 10 1.30 11.91 -18.68
CA LEU A 10 1.61 12.40 -17.33
C LEU A 10 2.74 11.60 -16.67
N LEU A 11 2.77 10.28 -16.90
CA LEU A 11 3.88 9.41 -16.49
C LEU A 11 5.18 9.74 -17.24
N ALA A 12 5.09 10.11 -18.52
CA ALA A 12 6.22 10.52 -19.35
C ALA A 12 6.74 11.94 -19.04
N PHE A 13 5.94 12.82 -18.42
CA PHE A 13 6.38 14.15 -17.99
C PHE A 13 7.19 14.16 -16.69
N SER A 14 7.34 13.04 -16.00
CA SER A 14 8.19 12.91 -14.80
C SER A 14 9.66 12.64 -15.15
N THR A 15 10.23 13.32 -16.14
CA THR A 15 11.57 13.02 -16.69
C THR A 15 12.76 13.55 -15.88
N LYS A 16 12.54 14.24 -14.74
CA LYS A 16 13.63 14.67 -13.84
C LYS A 16 13.29 14.65 -12.34
N ALA A 17 12.11 14.20 -11.94
CA ALA A 17 11.67 14.32 -10.55
C ALA A 17 11.91 13.01 -9.77
N LEU A 18 12.69 13.15 -8.69
CA LEU A 18 12.82 12.23 -7.57
C LEU A 18 13.71 10.99 -7.77
N ALA A 19 15.02 11.21 -7.61
CA ALA A 19 15.91 10.27 -6.91
C ALA A 19 15.54 10.11 -5.40
N ASN A 20 14.25 10.18 -5.05
CA ASN A 20 13.74 10.09 -3.68
C ASN A 20 13.16 8.68 -3.46
N PRO A 21 13.50 7.96 -2.37
CA PRO A 21 12.91 6.66 -2.02
C PRO A 21 11.37 6.61 -2.08
N ALA A 22 10.66 7.71 -1.82
CA ALA A 22 9.20 7.79 -1.98
C ALA A 22 8.82 8.01 -3.45
N CYS A 23 8.38 6.93 -4.10
CA CYS A 23 7.91 6.95 -5.47
C CYS A 23 6.52 7.62 -5.55
N ALA A 24 6.46 8.91 -5.91
CA ALA A 24 5.20 9.67 -6.00
C ALA A 24 4.19 9.08 -6.99
N VAL A 25 4.67 8.44 -8.07
CA VAL A 25 3.79 7.69 -8.97
C VAL A 25 3.21 6.44 -8.29
N CYS A 26 3.97 5.77 -7.43
CA CYS A 26 3.51 4.61 -6.68
C CYS A 26 2.44 5.00 -5.66
N THR A 27 2.55 6.18 -5.02
CA THR A 27 1.49 6.67 -4.12
C THR A 27 0.19 6.94 -4.85
N VAL A 28 0.24 7.54 -6.04
CA VAL A 28 -0.96 7.77 -6.86
C VAL A 28 -1.54 6.45 -7.35
N ALA A 29 -0.70 5.53 -7.83
CA ALA A 29 -1.15 4.22 -8.31
C ALA A 29 -1.79 3.38 -7.20
N VAL A 30 -1.12 3.23 -6.05
CA VAL A 30 -1.64 2.44 -4.90
C VAL A 30 -2.89 3.11 -4.32
N GLY A 31 -2.92 4.44 -4.23
CA GLY A 31 -4.08 5.19 -3.74
C GLY A 31 -5.30 5.04 -4.63
N ALA A 32 -5.14 5.23 -5.95
CA ALA A 32 -6.23 5.05 -6.90
C ALA A 32 -6.74 3.60 -6.91
N SER A 33 -5.83 2.61 -6.89
CA SER A 33 -6.21 1.19 -6.83
C SER A 33 -7.03 0.84 -5.59
N LEU A 34 -6.75 1.47 -4.44
CA LEU A 34 -7.48 1.23 -3.20
C LEU A 34 -8.94 1.73 -3.28
N GLU A 35 -9.17 2.92 -3.84
CA GLU A 35 -10.52 3.46 -4.03
C GLU A 35 -11.32 2.60 -5.03
N ILE A 36 -10.67 2.19 -6.11
CA ILE A 36 -11.27 1.30 -7.11
C ILE A 36 -11.62 -0.06 -6.49
N ALA A 37 -10.71 -0.67 -5.73
CA ALA A 37 -10.95 -1.96 -5.08
C ALA A 37 -12.15 -1.91 -4.11
N ARG A 38 -12.31 -0.80 -3.37
CA ARG A 38 -13.48 -0.59 -2.52
C ARG A 38 -14.77 -0.42 -3.34
N HIS A 39 -14.73 0.36 -4.42
CA HIS A 39 -15.91 0.57 -5.27
C HIS A 39 -16.40 -0.74 -5.93
N TYR A 40 -15.48 -1.65 -6.28
CA TYR A 40 -15.84 -2.94 -6.89
C TYR A 40 -16.15 -4.05 -5.88
N GLY A 41 -16.06 -3.79 -4.57
CA GLY A 41 -16.35 -4.78 -3.53
C GLY A 41 -15.41 -5.99 -3.56
N VAL A 42 -14.12 -5.75 -3.78
CA VAL A 42 -13.10 -6.83 -3.75
C VAL A 42 -12.87 -7.30 -2.30
N ASP A 43 -12.50 -8.57 -2.13
CA ASP A 43 -12.17 -9.19 -0.83
C ASP A 43 -11.27 -8.30 0.05
N ASP A 44 -11.58 -8.24 1.35
CA ASP A 44 -10.85 -7.46 2.36
C ASP A 44 -9.36 -7.77 2.42
N ALA A 45 -8.99 -9.01 2.12
CA ALA A 45 -7.60 -9.41 2.02
C ALA A 45 -6.85 -8.61 0.94
N VAL A 46 -7.49 -8.34 -0.19
CA VAL A 46 -6.89 -7.53 -1.27
C VAL A 46 -6.83 -6.07 -0.84
N VAL A 47 -7.95 -5.52 -0.34
CA VAL A 47 -8.00 -4.12 0.15
C VAL A 47 -6.93 -3.88 1.23
N GLY A 48 -6.74 -4.84 2.13
CA GLY A 48 -5.71 -4.80 3.16
C GLY A 48 -4.30 -4.75 2.60
N VAL A 49 -3.96 -5.57 1.59
CA VAL A 49 -2.63 -5.52 0.93
C VAL A 49 -2.31 -4.12 0.40
N TRP A 50 -3.26 -3.51 -0.31
CA TRP A 50 -3.08 -2.18 -0.89
C TRP A 50 -3.04 -1.09 0.20
N ALA A 51 -3.85 -1.20 1.24
CA ALA A 51 -3.82 -0.28 2.38
C ALA A 51 -2.48 -0.35 3.12
N GLY A 52 -1.95 -1.55 3.35
CA GLY A 52 -0.64 -1.77 3.97
C GLY A 52 0.51 -1.16 3.15
N ALA A 53 0.47 -1.32 1.83
CA ALA A 53 1.43 -0.68 0.94
C ALA A 53 1.35 0.86 0.98
N LEU A 54 0.13 1.41 1.08
CA LEU A 54 -0.08 2.85 1.20
C LEU A 54 0.49 3.40 2.52
N LEU A 55 0.30 2.69 3.63
CA LEU A 55 0.87 3.05 4.92
C LEU A 55 2.39 2.96 4.95
N ALA A 56 2.97 1.96 4.27
CA ALA A 56 4.40 1.89 4.08
C ALA A 56 4.93 3.08 3.28
N LEU A 57 4.23 3.48 2.21
CA LEU A 57 4.58 4.67 1.42
C LEU A 57 4.50 5.98 2.24
N LEU A 58 3.49 6.13 3.09
CA LEU A 58 3.38 7.27 4.00
C LEU A 58 4.54 7.29 5.01
N GLY A 59 4.97 6.13 5.51
CA GLY A 59 6.14 6.00 6.37
C GLY A 59 7.42 6.49 5.69
N TYR A 60 7.63 6.13 4.43
CA TYR A 60 8.77 6.63 3.65
C TYR A 60 8.70 8.14 3.39
N TRP A 61 7.51 8.69 3.16
CA TRP A 61 7.30 10.13 3.06
C TRP A 61 7.64 10.86 4.37
N LEU A 62 7.24 10.27 5.50
CA LEU A 62 7.53 10.81 6.82
C LEU A 62 9.03 10.82 7.10
N ILE A 63 9.75 9.76 6.73
CA ILE A 63 11.22 9.69 6.83
C ILE A 63 11.87 10.84 6.04
N LEU A 64 11.43 11.08 4.80
CA LEU A 64 11.96 12.17 3.98
C LEU A 64 11.66 13.55 4.59
N TRP A 65 10.48 13.72 5.17
CA TRP A 65 10.12 14.96 5.84
C TRP A 65 10.99 15.22 7.07
N PHE A 66 11.29 14.17 7.85
CA PHE A 66 12.23 14.23 8.96
C PHE A 66 13.67 14.54 8.50
N ASP A 67 14.11 13.96 7.38
CA ASP A 67 15.41 14.28 6.77
C ASP A 67 15.50 15.75 6.35
N LYS A 68 14.44 16.30 5.76
CA LYS A 68 14.37 17.73 5.40
C LYS A 68 14.46 18.65 6.63
N LYS A 69 13.98 18.19 7.79
CA LYS A 69 14.08 18.90 9.07
C LYS A 69 15.39 18.66 9.81
N ASN A 70 16.26 17.79 9.29
CA ASN A 70 17.55 17.43 9.88
C ASN A 70 17.42 16.85 11.31
N TRP A 71 16.33 16.13 11.57
CA TRP A 71 16.13 15.43 12.84
C TRP A 71 16.69 14.01 12.75
N HIS A 72 17.84 13.79 13.39
CA HIS A 72 18.50 12.49 13.46
C HIS A 72 18.41 11.91 14.88
N PHE A 73 17.91 10.68 14.99
CA PHE A 73 17.97 9.90 16.23
C PHE A 73 18.21 8.43 15.88
N PHE A 74 18.78 7.67 16.82
CA PHE A 74 19.12 6.28 16.61
C PHE A 74 17.83 5.44 16.44
N GLY A 75 17.71 4.71 15.32
CA GLY A 75 16.55 3.87 15.02
C GLY A 75 15.34 4.61 14.42
N ARG A 76 15.49 5.86 13.99
CA ARG A 76 14.41 6.69 13.41
C ARG A 76 13.61 6.00 12.32
N ASP A 77 14.28 5.50 11.31
CA ASP A 77 13.59 5.00 10.12
C ASP A 77 12.70 3.79 10.46
N ILE A 78 13.17 2.91 11.37
CA ILE A 78 12.38 1.78 11.87
C ILE A 78 11.21 2.27 12.72
N LEU A 79 11.44 3.22 13.64
CA LEU A 79 10.38 3.77 14.48
C LEU A 79 9.28 4.43 13.65
N LEU A 80 9.65 5.28 12.67
CA LEU A 80 8.70 5.95 11.79
C LEU A 80 7.90 4.94 10.94
N MET A 81 8.55 3.87 10.49
CA MET A 81 7.87 2.82 9.74
C MET A 81 6.88 2.03 10.60
N VAL A 82 7.27 1.67 11.81
CA VAL A 82 6.41 0.97 12.77
C VAL A 82 5.23 1.85 13.19
N ILE A 83 5.45 3.15 13.41
CA ILE A 83 4.37 4.10 13.70
C ILE A 83 3.40 4.22 12.53
N SER A 84 3.93 4.29 11.30
CA SER A 84 3.11 4.43 10.08
C SER A 84 2.28 3.19 9.79
N VAL A 85 2.87 1.99 9.88
CA VAL A 85 2.12 0.74 9.69
C VAL A 85 1.21 0.45 10.91
N GLY A 86 1.66 0.82 12.10
CA GLY A 86 0.93 0.66 13.36
C GLY A 86 -0.33 1.53 13.46
N SER A 87 -0.48 2.57 12.63
CA SER A 87 -1.70 3.37 12.59
C SER A 87 -2.93 2.58 12.15
N VAL A 88 -2.77 1.42 11.48
CA VAL A 88 -3.88 0.47 11.24
C VAL A 88 -4.55 0.10 12.55
N GLY A 89 -3.78 -0.10 13.63
CA GLY A 89 -4.31 -0.49 14.93
C GLY A 89 -5.29 0.54 15.51
N PHE A 90 -5.11 1.83 15.19
CA PHE A 90 -6.01 2.88 15.65
C PHE A 90 -7.40 2.81 14.98
N MET A 91 -7.46 2.32 13.74
CA MET A 91 -8.72 2.12 13.02
C MET A 91 -9.60 1.03 13.68
N TYR A 92 -8.97 -0.02 14.21
CA TYR A 92 -9.67 -1.11 14.90
C TYR A 92 -10.29 -0.71 16.24
N ILE A 93 -9.83 0.39 16.85
CA ILE A 93 -10.37 0.87 18.14
C ILE A 93 -11.72 1.60 17.94
N SER A 94 -11.94 2.19 16.77
CA SER A 94 -13.00 3.19 16.59
C SER A 94 -14.11 2.79 15.60
N GLN A 95 -13.83 1.97 14.59
CA GLN A 95 -14.76 1.80 13.45
C GLN A 95 -15.01 0.34 13.03
N ILE A 96 -14.13 -0.62 13.35
CA ILE A 96 -14.21 -1.99 12.80
C ILE A 96 -14.32 -3.04 13.92
N PRO A 97 -15.39 -3.86 13.94
CA PRO A 97 -15.50 -4.96 14.90
C PRO A 97 -14.45 -6.03 14.57
N TYR A 98 -13.49 -6.23 15.48
CA TYR A 98 -12.45 -7.24 15.33
C TYR A 98 -13.05 -8.65 15.33
N ARG A 99 -13.05 -9.34 14.18
CA ARG A 99 -13.55 -10.71 14.05
C ARG A 99 -12.39 -11.66 13.74
N PRO A 100 -11.72 -12.19 14.78
CA PRO A 100 -10.55 -13.02 14.55
C PRO A 100 -10.97 -14.34 13.91
N GLN A 101 -10.34 -14.67 12.79
CA GLN A 101 -10.46 -15.96 12.12
C GLN A 101 -9.14 -16.72 12.24
N PRO A 102 -9.16 -18.07 12.31
CA PRO A 102 -7.93 -18.85 12.33
C PRO A 102 -7.26 -18.81 10.95
N ILE A 103 -6.20 -18.02 10.82
CA ILE A 103 -5.39 -17.93 9.59
C ILE A 103 -4.09 -18.69 9.84
N LEU A 104 -4.05 -19.95 9.38
CA LEU A 104 -2.90 -20.88 9.36
C LEU A 104 -2.23 -21.17 10.73
N VAL A 105 -1.71 -20.17 11.45
CA VAL A 105 -1.06 -20.25 12.78
C VAL A 105 -1.44 -19.08 13.72
N PHE A 106 -1.95 -17.95 13.21
CA PHE A 106 -2.28 -16.76 14.02
C PHE A 106 -3.79 -16.53 14.10
N TYR A 107 -4.27 -16.09 15.27
CA TYR A 107 -5.67 -15.72 15.52
C TYR A 107 -5.84 -14.21 15.29
N MET A 108 -5.93 -13.81 14.01
CA MET A 108 -6.02 -12.40 13.62
C MET A 108 -7.10 -12.16 12.55
N ASP A 109 -7.53 -10.91 12.44
CA ASP A 109 -8.45 -10.47 11.39
C ASP A 109 -7.76 -10.54 10.00
N PRO A 110 -8.42 -11.06 8.95
CA PRO A 110 -7.87 -11.13 7.58
C PRO A 110 -7.40 -9.79 7.03
N LEU A 111 -8.08 -8.69 7.37
CA LEU A 111 -7.70 -7.33 6.95
C LEU A 111 -6.41 -6.89 7.66
N LEU A 112 -6.27 -7.17 8.96
CA LEU A 112 -5.06 -6.84 9.71
C LEU A 112 -3.86 -7.66 9.23
N PHE A 113 -4.06 -8.95 8.98
CA PHE A 113 -3.00 -9.81 8.48
C PHE A 113 -2.52 -9.41 7.07
N SER A 114 -3.46 -9.14 6.17
CA SER A 114 -3.17 -8.71 4.80
C SER A 114 -2.53 -7.31 4.74
N THR A 115 -2.92 -6.37 5.60
CA THR A 115 -2.24 -5.06 5.71
C THR A 115 -0.78 -5.19 6.14
N ILE A 116 -0.49 -6.00 7.16
CA ILE A 116 0.89 -6.26 7.58
C ILE A 116 1.69 -6.89 6.45
N LEU A 117 1.13 -7.90 5.77
CA LEU A 117 1.79 -8.56 4.65
C LEU A 117 2.01 -7.62 3.45
N GLY A 118 1.04 -6.75 3.12
CA GLY A 118 1.19 -5.75 2.07
C GLY A 118 2.30 -4.75 2.37
N ALA A 119 2.37 -4.25 3.60
CA ALA A 119 3.44 -3.36 4.05
C ALA A 119 4.81 -4.05 3.99
N LEU A 120 4.92 -5.26 4.53
CA LEU A 120 6.17 -6.03 4.50
C LEU A 120 6.63 -6.35 3.08
N THR A 121 5.71 -6.75 2.20
CA THR A 121 6.00 -7.04 0.79
C THR A 121 6.53 -5.79 0.10
N PHE A 122 5.89 -4.63 0.30
CA PHE A 122 6.35 -3.37 -0.26
C PHE A 122 7.76 -2.99 0.21
N ILE A 123 8.03 -3.12 1.51
CA ILE A 123 9.35 -2.85 2.11
C ILE A 123 10.42 -3.79 1.55
N TYR A 124 10.11 -5.09 1.54
CA TYR A 124 11.03 -6.13 1.09
C TYR A 124 11.42 -5.93 -0.37
N VAL A 125 10.43 -5.72 -1.23
CA VAL A 125 10.65 -5.49 -2.67
C VAL A 125 11.42 -4.19 -2.92
N SER A 126 11.15 -3.14 -2.13
CA SER A 126 11.89 -1.89 -2.21
C SER A 126 13.38 -2.06 -1.82
N LYS A 127 13.66 -2.86 -0.79
CA LYS A 127 15.04 -3.22 -0.40
C LYS A 127 15.71 -4.12 -1.41
N PHE A 128 14.97 -5.07 -1.96
CA PHE A 128 15.43 -5.97 -3.02
C PHE A 128 15.83 -5.18 -4.28
N TYR A 129 15.04 -4.18 -4.68
CA TYR A 129 15.40 -3.27 -5.77
C TYR A 129 16.71 -2.52 -5.48
N GLN A 130 16.90 -1.98 -4.27
CA GLN A 130 18.15 -1.31 -3.90
C GLN A 130 19.36 -2.27 -3.97
N TRP A 131 19.18 -3.52 -3.57
CA TRP A 131 20.20 -4.55 -3.66
C TRP A 131 20.55 -4.92 -5.11
N MET A 132 19.55 -5.09 -5.98
CA MET A 132 19.77 -5.36 -7.41
C MET A 132 20.47 -4.19 -8.10
N LYS A 133 20.05 -2.96 -7.80
CA LYS A 133 20.70 -1.74 -8.32
C LYS A 133 22.16 -1.64 -7.88
N ALA A 134 22.47 -2.02 -6.64
CA ALA A 134 23.85 -2.03 -6.15
C ALA A 134 24.71 -3.09 -6.87
N ARG A 135 24.15 -4.25 -7.20
CA ARG A 135 24.80 -5.30 -8.01
C ARG A 135 25.03 -4.88 -9.47
N ASN A 136 24.16 -4.04 -10.02
CA ASN A 136 24.21 -3.60 -11.42
C ASN A 136 24.98 -2.27 -11.62
N GLY A 137 26.06 -2.05 -10.86
CA GLY A 137 26.91 -0.87 -10.99
C GLY A 137 26.20 0.45 -10.69
N GLY A 138 25.18 0.43 -9.83
CA GLY A 138 24.40 1.61 -9.46
C GLY A 138 23.36 2.06 -10.49
N HIS A 139 23.26 1.35 -11.62
CA HIS A 139 22.28 1.65 -12.66
C HIS A 139 21.05 0.75 -12.52
N ALA A 140 19.87 1.35 -12.69
CA ALA A 140 18.64 0.55 -12.81
C ALA A 140 18.70 -0.24 -14.13
N HIS A 141 18.21 -1.47 -14.13
CA HIS A 141 18.19 -2.32 -15.32
C HIS A 141 17.22 -1.75 -16.37
N PHE A 142 16.17 -1.07 -15.90
CA PHE A 142 15.23 -0.31 -16.73
C PHE A 142 14.68 0.92 -15.96
N PRO A 143 14.25 2.00 -16.65
CA PRO A 143 13.93 3.28 -16.01
C PRO A 143 12.77 3.23 -14.99
N PHE A 144 11.84 2.28 -15.11
CA PHE A 144 10.67 2.14 -14.24
C PHE A 144 10.76 0.98 -13.22
N GLU A 145 11.94 0.40 -13.03
CA GLU A 145 12.14 -0.79 -12.19
C GLU A 145 11.66 -0.61 -10.76
N LYS A 146 11.92 0.56 -10.19
CA LYS A 146 11.49 0.94 -8.85
C LYS A 146 9.97 0.97 -8.66
N VAL A 147 9.20 1.18 -9.73
CA VAL A 147 7.73 1.27 -9.70
C VAL A 147 7.11 -0.08 -10.00
N VAL A 148 7.61 -0.73 -11.07
CA VAL A 148 7.07 -1.99 -11.57
C VAL A 148 7.30 -3.12 -10.56
N LEU A 149 8.44 -3.14 -9.86
CA LEU A 149 8.72 -4.19 -8.89
C LEU A 149 7.73 -4.17 -7.70
N PRO A 150 7.56 -3.07 -6.94
CA PRO A 150 6.63 -3.08 -5.81
C PRO A 150 5.18 -3.23 -6.25
N VAL A 151 4.75 -2.54 -7.32
CA VAL A 151 3.35 -2.64 -7.80
C VAL A 151 3.06 -4.04 -8.36
N GLY A 152 4.00 -4.63 -9.10
CA GLY A 152 3.90 -5.99 -9.61
C GLY A 152 3.84 -7.02 -8.48
N ALA A 153 4.67 -6.89 -7.45
CA ALA A 153 4.65 -7.78 -6.30
C ALA A 153 3.34 -7.68 -5.49
N LEU A 154 2.80 -6.48 -5.31
CA LEU A 154 1.51 -6.28 -4.65
C LEU A 154 0.36 -6.88 -5.47
N LEU A 155 0.37 -6.70 -6.80
CA LEU A 155 -0.60 -7.33 -7.69
C LEU A 155 -0.52 -8.85 -7.62
N LEU A 156 0.67 -9.44 -7.64
CA LEU A 156 0.85 -10.89 -7.49
C LEU A 156 0.32 -11.37 -6.13
N LEU A 157 0.56 -10.62 -5.06
CA LEU A 157 0.03 -10.95 -3.73
C LEU A 157 -1.50 -10.82 -3.68
N SER A 158 -2.07 -9.80 -4.33
CA SER A 158 -3.53 -9.67 -4.47
C SER A 158 -4.15 -10.83 -5.26
N LEU A 159 -3.51 -11.25 -6.36
CA LEU A 159 -3.95 -12.41 -7.14
C LEU A 159 -3.86 -13.70 -6.33
N TYR A 160 -2.81 -13.83 -5.51
CA TYR A 160 -2.65 -14.96 -4.60
C TYR A 160 -3.80 -15.03 -3.58
N PHE A 161 -4.15 -13.91 -2.93
CA PHE A 161 -5.28 -13.87 -2.00
C PHE A 161 -6.64 -14.04 -2.68
N ASN A 162 -6.77 -13.60 -3.93
CA ASN A 162 -7.98 -13.85 -4.72
C ASN A 162 -8.17 -15.34 -5.05
N TYR A 163 -7.09 -16.11 -5.20
CA TYR A 163 -7.17 -17.56 -5.46
C TYR A 163 -7.25 -18.39 -4.16
N TYR A 164 -6.57 -17.93 -3.09
CA TYR A 164 -6.57 -18.54 -1.77
C TYR A 164 -7.17 -17.56 -0.75
N PRO A 165 -8.51 -17.44 -0.68
CA PRO A 165 -9.17 -16.50 0.21
C PRO A 165 -8.82 -16.82 1.67
N LEU A 166 -8.39 -15.78 2.40
CA LEU A 166 -8.06 -15.88 3.82
C LEU A 166 -9.31 -15.89 4.70
N SER A 167 -10.40 -15.33 4.18
CA SER A 167 -11.71 -15.37 4.81
C SER A 167 -12.48 -16.59 4.28
N GLY A 168 -12.88 -17.47 5.18
CA GLY A 168 -13.90 -18.47 4.85
C GLY A 168 -15.24 -17.75 4.70
N GLY A 169 -15.51 -17.17 3.51
CA GLY A 169 -16.81 -16.60 3.12
C GLY A 169 -17.48 -15.73 4.18
N ALA A 170 -16.87 -14.62 4.58
CA ALA A 170 -17.51 -13.64 5.46
C ALA A 170 -17.46 -12.26 4.80
N ASP A 171 -18.59 -11.90 4.20
CA ASP A 171 -18.84 -10.69 3.43
C ASP A 171 -18.57 -9.39 4.21
N VAL A 172 -17.58 -8.61 3.78
CA VAL A 172 -17.52 -7.16 4.03
C VAL A 172 -18.20 -6.43 2.88
N SER A 173 -19.42 -6.88 2.58
CA SER A 173 -20.43 -6.07 1.90
C SER A 173 -21.32 -5.31 2.90
N SER A 174 -21.08 -5.44 4.22
CA SER A 174 -22.07 -5.08 5.25
C SER A 174 -21.81 -3.82 6.09
N LEU A 175 -20.66 -3.12 5.99
CA LEU A 175 -20.44 -1.88 6.76
C LEU A 175 -20.14 -0.59 5.98
N ASP A 176 -19.52 -0.62 4.80
CA ASP A 176 -19.10 0.64 4.14
C ASP A 176 -20.01 1.15 3.01
N ALA A 177 -21.02 0.38 2.57
CA ALA A 177 -21.94 0.83 1.51
C ALA A 177 -23.16 1.62 2.03
N ALA A 178 -23.52 1.51 3.31
CA ALA A 178 -24.80 2.04 3.83
C ALA A 178 -24.69 3.31 4.70
N GLY A 179 -23.48 3.76 5.09
CA GLY A 179 -23.34 4.81 6.12
C GLY A 179 -22.52 6.06 5.79
N LEU A 180 -21.66 6.05 4.78
CA LEU A 180 -20.70 7.15 4.54
C LEU A 180 -20.80 7.85 3.17
N TYR A 181 -21.71 7.41 2.30
CA TYR A 181 -21.98 8.04 1.00
C TYR A 181 -23.31 8.81 0.96
N ASP A 182 -23.90 9.15 2.11
CA ASP A 182 -24.97 10.14 2.16
C ASP A 182 -24.36 11.56 2.11
N PHE A 183 -23.79 11.87 0.94
CA PHE A 183 -23.56 13.24 0.48
C PHE A 183 -24.68 13.60 -0.52
N SER A 184 -25.92 13.17 -0.25
CA SER A 184 -27.09 13.80 -0.85
C SER A 184 -27.28 15.13 -0.16
N GLY A 185 -26.71 16.18 -0.77
CA GLY A 185 -27.08 17.55 -0.45
C GLY A 185 -28.55 17.75 -0.78
N ASP A 186 -29.41 17.58 0.22
CA ASP A 186 -30.72 18.22 0.20
C ASP A 186 -30.55 19.71 0.51
N LYS A 187 -31.10 20.50 -0.41
CA LYS A 187 -31.21 21.96 -0.34
C LYS A 187 -32.24 22.37 0.71
#